data_AF-A0A225UVN5-F1
#
_entry.id   AF-A0A225UVN5-F1
#
_cell.length_a   1.000
_cell.length_b   1.000
_cell.length_c   1.000
_cell.angle_alpha   90.00
_cell.angle_beta   90.00
_cell.angle_gamma   90.00
#
_symmetry.space_group_name_H-M   'P 1'
#
loop_
_entity.id
_entity.type
_entity.pdbx_description
1 polymer ?
#
loop_
_entity_poly.entity_id
_entity_poly.type
_entity_poly.pdbx_seq_one_letter_code
_entity_poly.pdbx_strand_id
1 'polypeptide(L)'
;LAGNLKNAVLHDVAASGWDDVVDPDIYEHMMSPYEPVNDTGSYPGLRQGYSGPTATVLRRGDSPVALFFYFMPTVLWQHIATCSNDYHREMLPRRVDDAYERYKKKQRRNSDLPRKTRRDVQQEMETMKPIMPHELCRFIGLLVARTIQPNREKLSNHKKLSNHWKETDVGAISCG
;
A
#
# COMPACT_ATOMS: atom_id res chain seq x y z
N LEU A 1 9.63 -23.23 -23.06
CA LEU A 1 9.66 -23.93 -24.37
C LEU A 1 8.37 -24.72 -24.49
N ALA A 2 7.43 -24.18 -25.27
CA ALA A 2 6.16 -24.81 -25.60
C ALA A 2 6.44 -26.04 -26.46
N GLY A 3 6.26 -27.23 -25.90
CA GLY A 3 6.50 -28.47 -26.61
C GLY A 3 5.54 -29.54 -26.10
N ASN A 4 4.59 -29.90 -26.96
CA ASN A 4 3.75 -31.10 -26.92
C ASN A 4 2.30 -30.99 -26.46
N LEU A 5 1.63 -29.85 -26.66
CA LEU A 5 0.18 -29.92 -26.90
C LEU A 5 -0.03 -30.27 -28.37
N LYS A 6 -0.22 -31.56 -28.66
CA LYS A 6 -0.35 -32.08 -30.04
C LYS A 6 -1.60 -31.45 -30.67
N ASN A 7 -1.46 -30.85 -31.85
CA ASN A 7 -2.56 -30.21 -32.60
C ASN A 7 -3.84 -31.05 -32.69
N ALA A 8 -3.73 -32.38 -32.74
CA ALA A 8 -4.87 -33.29 -32.73
C ALA A 8 -5.75 -33.16 -31.48
N VAL A 9 -5.14 -32.98 -30.30
CA VAL A 9 -5.87 -32.82 -29.02
C VAL A 9 -6.64 -31.50 -29.01
N LEU A 10 -6.03 -30.43 -29.52
CA LEU A 10 -6.70 -29.12 -29.64
C LEU A 10 -7.85 -29.15 -30.64
N HIS A 11 -7.70 -29.90 -31.73
CA HIS A 11 -8.72 -30.03 -32.77
C HIS A 11 -9.91 -30.88 -32.32
N ASP A 12 -9.67 -31.85 -31.44
CA ASP A 12 -10.70 -32.67 -30.81
C ASP A 12 -11.49 -31.86 -29.76
N VAL A 13 -10.79 -31.17 -28.84
CA VAL A 13 -11.41 -30.28 -27.83
C VAL A 13 -12.21 -29.13 -28.47
N ALA A 14 -11.77 -28.64 -29.63
CA ALA A 14 -12.53 -27.64 -30.39
C ALA A 14 -13.83 -28.19 -31.00
N ALA A 15 -13.91 -29.50 -31.23
CA ALA A 15 -15.07 -30.17 -31.82
C ALA A 15 -16.02 -30.79 -30.77
N SER A 16 -15.49 -31.37 -29.70
CA SER A 16 -16.25 -32.02 -28.62
C SER A 16 -16.52 -31.10 -27.42
N GLY A 17 -15.82 -29.96 -27.31
CA GLY A 17 -15.85 -29.09 -26.14
C GLY A 17 -14.83 -29.53 -25.07
N TRP A 18 -14.87 -28.89 -23.91
CA TRP A 18 -14.15 -29.39 -22.74
C TRP A 18 -14.95 -30.58 -22.18
N ASP A 19 -14.28 -31.71 -21.90
CA ASP A 19 -14.92 -32.82 -21.19
C ASP A 19 -15.55 -32.29 -19.89
N ASP A 20 -16.74 -32.82 -19.55
CA ASP A 20 -17.42 -32.47 -18.30
C ASP A 20 -16.47 -32.74 -17.13
N VAL A 21 -16.18 -31.69 -16.35
CA VAL A 21 -15.39 -31.82 -15.13
C VAL A 21 -16.20 -32.71 -14.20
N VAL A 22 -15.75 -33.95 -14.03
CA VAL A 22 -16.27 -34.84 -13.00
C VAL A 22 -15.88 -34.21 -11.67
N ASP A 23 -16.81 -33.47 -11.08
CA ASP A 23 -16.61 -32.85 -9.78
C ASP A 23 -16.61 -33.99 -8.75
N PRO A 24 -15.46 -34.34 -8.16
CA PRO A 24 -15.41 -35.43 -7.19
C PRO A 24 -16.29 -35.05 -6.00
N ASP A 25 -16.95 -36.04 -5.37
CA ASP A 25 -17.66 -35.79 -4.12
C ASP A 25 -16.66 -35.23 -3.10
N ILE A 26 -16.82 -33.95 -2.78
CA ILE A 26 -15.93 -33.19 -1.90
C ILE A 26 -15.84 -33.89 -0.53
N TYR A 27 -16.94 -34.51 -0.08
CA TYR A 27 -16.99 -35.18 1.21
C TYR A 27 -16.13 -36.46 1.21
N GLU A 28 -16.20 -37.26 0.16
CA GLU A 28 -15.37 -38.46 0.01
C GLU A 28 -13.88 -38.10 -0.13
N HIS A 29 -13.58 -37.06 -0.91
CA HIS A 29 -12.22 -36.56 -1.08
C HIS A 29 -11.60 -36.07 0.23
N MET A 30 -12.33 -35.27 1.03
CA MET A 30 -11.86 -34.75 2.31
C MET A 30 -11.71 -35.82 3.40
N MET A 31 -12.47 -36.92 3.30
CA MET A 31 -12.42 -38.03 4.27
C MET A 31 -11.36 -39.09 3.92
N SER A 32 -10.88 -39.10 2.67
CA SER A 32 -9.77 -39.97 2.26
C SER A 32 -8.43 -39.49 2.86
N PRO A 33 -7.50 -40.42 3.17
CA PRO A 33 -6.14 -40.04 3.58
C PRO A 33 -5.46 -39.18 2.51
N TYR A 34 -4.84 -38.07 2.93
CA TYR A 34 -4.13 -37.19 2.01
C TYR A 34 -2.99 -37.95 1.32
N GLU A 35 -3.10 -38.14 0.00
CA GLU A 35 -1.99 -38.57 -0.84
C GLU A 35 -1.26 -37.32 -1.37
N PRO A 36 0.03 -37.12 -1.04
CA PRO A 36 0.79 -36.00 -1.56
C PRO A 36 0.86 -36.10 -3.09
N VAL A 37 0.30 -35.11 -3.78
CA VAL A 37 0.39 -35.01 -5.23
C VAL A 37 1.86 -34.84 -5.61
N ASN A 38 2.39 -35.78 -6.40
CA ASN A 38 3.76 -35.68 -6.91
C ASN A 38 3.80 -34.76 -8.14
N ASP A 39 3.76 -33.45 -7.90
CA ASP A 39 3.74 -32.40 -8.93
C ASP A 39 5.10 -32.12 -9.60
N THR A 40 6.12 -32.95 -9.33
CA THR A 40 7.47 -32.74 -9.92
C THR A 40 7.46 -32.71 -11.45
N GLY A 41 6.48 -33.33 -12.11
CA GLY A 41 6.30 -33.31 -13.56
C GLY A 41 5.22 -32.36 -14.10
N SER A 42 4.31 -31.87 -13.26
CA SER A 42 3.13 -31.08 -13.68
C SER A 42 3.52 -29.69 -14.23
N TYR A 43 4.60 -29.11 -13.70
CA TYR A 43 5.08 -27.78 -14.09
C TYR A 43 6.59 -27.79 -14.36
N PRO A 44 7.04 -28.25 -15.55
CA PRO A 44 8.46 -28.45 -15.86
C PRO A 44 9.29 -27.16 -15.92
N GLY A 45 8.66 -25.99 -15.92
CA GLY A 45 9.32 -24.68 -15.82
C GLY A 45 9.37 -24.11 -14.40
N LEU A 46 8.71 -24.75 -13.42
CA LEU A 46 8.69 -24.27 -12.06
C LEU A 46 10.00 -24.64 -11.36
N ARG A 47 10.53 -23.70 -10.57
CA ARG A 47 11.79 -23.91 -9.85
C ARG A 47 11.61 -24.99 -8.79
N GLN A 48 12.17 -26.17 -9.04
CA GLN A 48 12.13 -27.35 -8.14
C GLN A 48 13.02 -27.22 -6.88
N GLY A 49 13.41 -26.00 -6.50
CA GLY A 49 14.33 -25.73 -5.39
C GLY A 49 13.63 -25.15 -4.17
N TYR A 50 14.38 -24.99 -3.07
CA TYR A 50 13.88 -24.38 -1.83
C TYR A 50 13.18 -23.04 -2.10
N SER A 51 11.94 -22.93 -1.64
CA SER A 51 11.03 -21.80 -1.88
C SER A 51 10.64 -21.14 -0.56
N GLY A 52 11.64 -20.66 0.18
CA GLY A 52 11.45 -19.97 1.45
C GLY A 52 12.45 -18.82 1.67
N PRO A 53 12.42 -18.18 2.84
CA PRO A 53 13.26 -17.03 3.13
C PRO A 53 14.75 -17.42 3.10
N THR A 54 15.57 -16.53 2.54
CA THR A 54 17.04 -16.67 2.58
C THR A 54 17.53 -16.68 4.04
N ALA A 55 18.67 -17.34 4.29
CA ALA A 55 19.28 -17.39 5.63
C ALA A 55 19.46 -16.01 6.29
N THR A 56 19.68 -14.95 5.50
CA THR A 56 19.78 -13.56 5.98
C THR A 56 18.46 -13.00 6.51
N VAL A 57 17.34 -13.36 5.86
CA VAL A 57 15.98 -12.98 6.27
C VAL A 57 15.58 -13.78 7.49
N LEU A 58 15.87 -15.09 7.51
CA LEU A 58 15.60 -15.97 8.66
C LEU A 58 16.26 -15.44 9.94
N ARG A 59 17.52 -15.00 9.87
CA ARG A 59 18.23 -14.40 11.01
C ARG A 59 17.60 -13.12 11.56
N ARG A 60 16.75 -12.45 10.77
CA ARG A 60 16.04 -11.22 11.17
C ARG A 60 14.57 -11.47 11.46
N GLY A 61 14.10 -12.71 11.29
CA GLY A 61 12.69 -13.10 11.34
C GLY A 61 12.03 -12.80 12.69
N ASP A 62 12.80 -12.82 13.77
CA ASP A 62 12.31 -12.59 15.13
C ASP A 62 11.90 -11.13 15.40
N SER A 63 12.27 -10.20 14.51
CA SER A 63 11.92 -8.79 14.64
C SER A 63 11.22 -8.26 13.37
N PRO A 64 9.92 -7.93 13.43
CA PRO A 64 9.21 -7.38 12.28
C PRO A 64 9.80 -6.04 11.83
N VAL A 65 10.39 -5.28 12.76
CA VAL A 65 11.09 -4.02 12.46
C VAL A 65 12.42 -4.28 11.74
N ALA A 66 13.16 -5.33 12.12
CA ALA A 66 14.40 -5.69 11.42
C ALA A 66 14.14 -6.18 9.99
N LEU A 67 13.04 -6.91 9.76
CA LEU A 67 12.57 -7.29 8.43
C LEU A 67 12.13 -6.05 7.62
N PHE A 68 11.40 -5.13 8.24
CA PHE A 68 11.01 -3.88 7.59
C PHE A 68 12.22 -3.11 7.05
N PHE A 69 13.26 -2.92 7.87
CA PHE A 69 14.49 -2.24 7.44
C PHE A 69 15.41 -3.09 6.56
N TYR A 70 15.20 -4.41 6.48
CA TYR A 70 15.87 -5.25 5.48
C TYR A 70 15.34 -4.95 4.07
N PHE A 71 14.02 -4.84 3.91
CA PHE A 71 13.40 -4.53 2.61
C PHE A 71 13.42 -3.05 2.28
N MET A 72 13.31 -2.18 3.28
CA MET A 72 13.34 -0.72 3.12
C MET A 72 14.48 -0.13 3.95
N PRO A 73 15.72 -0.16 3.43
CA PRO A 73 16.90 0.26 4.17
C PRO A 73 16.89 1.75 4.49
N THR A 74 17.63 2.16 5.52
CA THR A 74 17.74 3.56 5.97
C THR A 74 18.15 4.54 4.86
N VAL A 75 19.02 4.10 3.95
CA VAL A 75 19.49 4.90 2.80
C VAL A 75 18.34 5.25 1.85
N LEU A 76 17.38 4.34 1.66
CA LEU A 76 16.19 4.59 0.84
C LEU A 76 15.39 5.77 1.40
N TRP A 77 15.15 5.79 2.71
CA TRP A 77 14.40 6.86 3.38
C TRP A 77 15.12 8.19 3.33
N GLN A 78 16.45 8.18 3.45
CA GLN A 78 17.27 9.38 3.26
C GLN A 78 17.11 9.95 1.85
N HIS A 79 17.19 9.09 0.84
CA HIS A 79 17.01 9.49 -0.56
C HIS A 79 15.61 10.04 -0.82
N ILE A 80 14.56 9.37 -0.34
CA ILE A 80 13.17 9.84 -0.48
C ILE A 80 13.00 11.21 0.19
N ALA A 81 13.55 11.40 1.38
CA ALA A 81 13.48 12.68 2.09
C ALA A 81 14.15 13.81 1.28
N THR A 82 15.36 13.58 0.77
CA THR A 82 16.06 14.54 -0.11
C THR A 82 15.22 14.88 -1.34
N CYS A 83 14.80 13.89 -2.13
CA CYS A 83 14.01 14.13 -3.32
C CYS A 83 12.67 14.83 -3.03
N SER A 84 12.03 14.50 -1.90
CA SER A 84 10.76 15.14 -1.50
C SER A 84 10.95 16.60 -1.14
N ASN A 85 12.04 16.94 -0.46
CA ASN A 85 12.39 18.31 -0.10
C ASN A 85 12.81 19.12 -1.33
N ASP A 86 13.56 18.52 -2.25
CA ASP A 86 13.94 19.16 -3.52
C ASP A 86 12.71 19.45 -4.36
N TYR A 87 11.82 18.46 -4.52
CA TYR A 87 10.54 18.64 -5.19
C TYR A 87 9.67 19.72 -4.54
N HIS A 88 9.65 19.80 -3.20
CA HIS A 88 8.94 20.88 -2.49
C HIS A 88 9.48 22.26 -2.85
N ARG A 89 10.81 22.42 -2.92
CA ARG A 89 11.46 23.68 -3.30
C ARG A 89 11.17 24.06 -4.74
N GLU A 90 11.29 23.12 -5.67
CA GLU A 90 11.02 23.35 -7.09
C GLU A 90 9.55 23.72 -7.36
N MET A 91 8.63 23.09 -6.63
CA MET A 91 7.19 23.29 -6.82
C MET A 91 6.64 24.47 -5.99
N LEU A 92 7.44 25.06 -5.11
CA LEU A 92 7.07 26.17 -4.23
C LEU A 92 6.39 27.33 -4.97
N PRO A 93 6.96 27.92 -6.05
CA PRO A 93 6.34 29.06 -6.73
C PRO A 93 4.93 28.74 -7.27
N ARG A 94 4.71 27.54 -7.80
CA ARG A 94 3.38 27.09 -8.28
C ARG A 94 2.40 26.88 -7.13
N ARG A 95 2.86 26.30 -6.01
CA ARG A 95 2.00 26.02 -4.85
C ARG A 95 1.64 27.26 -4.05
N VAL A 96 2.47 28.30 -4.04
CA VAL A 96 2.19 29.57 -3.36
C VAL A 96 0.93 30.23 -3.91
N ASP A 97 0.76 30.23 -5.24
CA ASP A 97 -0.42 30.83 -5.86
C ASP A 97 -1.71 30.08 -5.47
N ASP A 98 -1.67 28.74 -5.55
CA ASP A 98 -2.77 27.88 -5.11
C ASP A 98 -3.07 28.06 -3.61
N ALA A 99 -2.04 28.14 -2.77
CA ALA A 99 -2.18 28.32 -1.33
C ALA A 99 -2.78 29.69 -0.99
N TYR A 100 -2.34 30.74 -1.68
CA TYR A 100 -2.87 32.09 -1.52
C TYR A 100 -4.35 32.18 -1.93
N GLU A 101 -4.74 31.57 -3.06
CA GLU A 101 -6.15 31.53 -3.47
C GLU A 101 -7.02 30.71 -2.51
N ARG A 102 -6.51 29.59 -1.98
CA ARG A 102 -7.18 28.84 -0.91
C ARG A 102 -7.34 29.68 0.35
N TYR A 103 -6.32 30.43 0.74
CA TYR A 103 -6.37 31.33 1.89
C TYR A 103 -7.44 32.41 1.72
N LYS A 104 -7.46 33.07 0.56
CA LYS A 104 -8.45 34.10 0.22
C LYS A 104 -9.88 33.54 0.26
N LYS A 105 -10.11 32.33 -0.26
CA LYS A 105 -11.40 31.63 -0.15
C LYS A 105 -11.78 31.33 1.30
N LYS A 106 -10.81 30.95 2.14
CA LYS A 106 -11.02 30.70 3.57
C LYS A 106 -11.34 32.00 4.33
N GLN A 107 -10.64 33.09 4.02
CA GLN A 107 -10.88 34.41 4.61
C GLN A 107 -12.25 34.99 4.23
N ARG A 108 -12.70 34.79 2.99
CA ARG A 108 -14.07 35.16 2.59
C ARG A 108 -15.16 34.46 3.41
N ARG A 109 -14.87 33.25 3.92
CA ARG A 109 -15.80 32.48 4.76
C ARG A 109 -15.69 32.86 6.24
N ASN A 110 -14.51 33.29 6.69
CA ASN A 110 -14.21 33.66 8.07
C ASN A 110 -13.49 35.01 8.09
N SER A 111 -14.24 36.10 8.36
CA SER A 111 -13.72 37.47 8.42
C SER A 111 -12.65 37.69 9.49
N ASP A 112 -12.63 36.85 10.53
CA ASP A 112 -11.72 36.95 11.67
C ASP A 112 -10.28 36.51 11.33
N LEU A 113 -10.07 35.87 10.18
CA LEU A 113 -8.74 35.46 9.76
C LEU A 113 -7.88 36.67 9.34
N PRO A 114 -6.61 36.73 9.77
CA PRO A 114 -5.73 37.85 9.47
C PRO A 114 -5.55 37.99 7.96
N ARG A 115 -5.30 39.21 7.48
CA ARG A 115 -5.01 39.40 6.05
C ARG A 115 -3.56 39.02 5.79
N LYS A 116 -3.34 37.92 5.06
CA LYS A 116 -2.01 37.52 4.57
C LYS A 116 -1.82 37.95 3.13
N THR A 117 -0.63 38.45 2.81
CA THR A 117 -0.20 38.70 1.44
C THR A 117 0.35 37.42 0.82
N ARG A 118 0.50 37.41 -0.51
CA ARG A 118 1.17 36.31 -1.22
C ARG A 118 2.59 36.08 -0.70
N ARG A 119 3.30 37.15 -0.34
CA ARG A 119 4.67 37.08 0.21
C ARG A 119 4.69 36.42 1.58
N ASP A 120 3.70 36.71 2.42
CA ASP A 120 3.59 36.06 3.73
C ASP A 120 3.35 34.55 3.59
N VAL A 121 2.48 34.16 2.65
CA VAL A 121 2.25 32.73 2.32
C VAL A 121 3.50 32.08 1.76
N GLN A 122 4.24 32.77 0.89
CA GLN A 122 5.51 32.28 0.36
C GLN A 122 6.54 32.06 1.48
N GLN A 123 6.73 33.05 2.34
CA GLN A 123 7.65 32.96 3.47
C GLN A 123 7.26 31.84 4.43
N GLU A 124 5.98 31.67 4.72
CA GLU A 124 5.46 30.56 5.54
C GLU A 124 5.78 29.19 4.92
N MET A 125 5.70 29.06 3.59
CA MET A 125 6.03 27.81 2.88
C MET A 125 7.53 27.56 2.74
N GLU A 126 8.34 28.61 2.61
CA GLU A 126 9.82 28.53 2.56
C GLU A 126 10.43 28.20 3.92
N THR A 127 9.80 28.67 5.00
CA THR A 127 10.23 28.42 6.38
C THR A 127 9.77 27.06 6.93
N MET A 128 9.02 26.28 6.14
CA MET A 128 8.64 24.92 6.51
C MET A 128 9.90 24.06 6.74
N LYS A 129 9.90 23.32 7.84
CA LYS A 129 10.99 22.41 8.17
C LYS A 129 11.09 21.32 7.08
N PRO A 130 12.31 20.95 6.66
CA PRO A 130 12.49 19.85 5.72
C PRO A 130 12.00 18.55 6.34
N ILE A 131 11.44 17.69 5.50
CA ILE A 131 11.01 16.34 5.87
C ILE A 131 12.25 15.53 6.26
N MET A 132 12.22 14.94 7.45
CA MET A 132 13.27 14.05 7.93
C MET A 132 12.96 12.57 7.60
N PRO A 133 13.97 11.72 7.40
CA PRO A 133 13.76 10.32 7.02
C PRO A 133 12.88 9.52 7.99
N HIS A 134 13.01 9.76 9.30
CA HIS A 134 12.22 9.06 10.32
C HIS A 134 10.74 9.48 10.34
N GLU A 135 10.43 10.70 9.89
CA GLU A 135 9.05 11.17 9.76
C GLU A 135 8.32 10.40 8.67
N LEU A 136 9.03 10.04 7.59
CA LEU A 136 8.52 9.13 6.55
C LEU A 136 8.25 7.73 7.13
N CYS A 137 9.15 7.19 7.94
CA CYS A 137 8.93 5.91 8.61
C CYS A 137 7.67 5.94 9.51
N ARG A 138 7.48 7.01 10.28
CA ARG A 138 6.28 7.20 11.10
C ARG A 138 5.01 7.28 10.24
N PHE A 139 5.06 8.02 9.14
CA PHE A 139 3.94 8.12 8.20
C PHE A 139 3.56 6.77 7.59
N ILE A 140 4.55 5.97 7.18
CA ILE A 140 4.32 4.61 6.67
C ILE A 140 3.74 3.71 7.76
N GLY A 141 4.24 3.80 9.00
CA GLY A 141 3.66 3.09 10.14
C GLY A 141 2.17 3.42 10.35
N LEU A 142 1.78 4.69 10.19
CA LEU A 142 0.37 5.12 10.25
C LEU A 142 -0.46 4.52 9.10
N LEU A 143 0.10 4.41 7.89
CA LEU A 143 -0.58 3.75 6.77
C LEU A 143 -0.76 2.25 7.00
N VAL A 144 0.25 1.56 7.52
CA VAL A 144 0.17 0.14 7.87
C VAL A 144 -0.88 -0.10 8.95
N ALA A 145 -0.92 0.75 9.99
CA ALA A 145 -1.96 0.68 11.02
C ALA A 145 -3.37 0.81 10.41
N ARG A 146 -3.54 1.72 9.44
CA ARG A 146 -4.80 1.90 8.72
C ARG A 146 -5.17 0.69 7.85
N THR A 147 -4.20 -0.03 7.29
CA THR A 147 -4.49 -1.25 6.52
C THR A 147 -4.92 -2.42 7.41
N ILE A 148 -4.38 -2.50 8.63
CA ILE A 148 -4.71 -3.56 9.60
C ILE A 148 -6.08 -3.31 10.24
N GLN A 149 -6.37 -2.06 10.61
CA GLN A 149 -7.68 -1.64 11.09
C GLN A 149 -8.31 -0.69 10.07
N PRO A 150 -8.85 -1.22 8.95
CA PRO A 150 -9.56 -0.40 7.99
C PRO A 150 -10.80 0.15 8.69
N ASN A 151 -10.82 1.46 8.91
CA ASN A 151 -12.00 2.12 9.45
C ASN A 151 -13.20 1.81 8.54
N ARG A 152 -14.19 1.08 9.06
CA ARG A 152 -15.39 0.62 8.32
C ARG A 152 -16.28 1.78 7.86
N GLU A 153 -16.03 3.00 8.35
CA GLU A 153 -16.70 4.20 7.88
C GLU A 153 -16.02 4.77 6.62
N LYS A 154 -16.45 4.24 5.48
CA LYS A 154 -16.35 4.75 4.10
C LYS A 154 -15.57 6.07 3.90
N LEU A 155 -14.48 5.94 3.15
CA LEU A 155 -13.61 6.97 2.54
C LEU A 155 -14.30 7.96 1.57
N SER A 156 -15.62 8.09 1.54
CA SER A 156 -16.32 8.79 0.45
C SER A 156 -16.31 10.32 0.55
N ASN A 157 -15.83 10.91 1.64
CA ASN A 157 -15.91 12.36 1.85
C ASN A 157 -14.57 12.94 2.34
N HIS A 158 -13.99 13.84 1.53
CA HIS A 158 -12.80 14.68 1.85
C HIS A 158 -12.89 15.39 3.22
N LYS A 159 -14.11 15.52 3.78
CA LYS A 159 -14.41 16.12 5.09
C LYS A 159 -14.15 15.19 6.29
N LYS A 160 -13.98 13.87 6.10
CA LYS A 160 -13.81 12.91 7.21
C LYS A 160 -12.36 12.51 7.49
N LEU A 161 -11.44 12.66 6.52
CA LEU A 161 -10.00 12.52 6.80
C LEU A 161 -9.56 13.53 7.87
N SER A 162 -10.15 14.73 7.88
CA SER A 162 -9.90 15.74 8.92
C SER A 162 -10.49 15.38 10.28
N ASN A 163 -11.48 14.49 10.38
CA ASN A 163 -12.02 14.06 11.67
C ASN A 163 -11.19 12.92 12.29
N HIS A 164 -10.49 12.12 11.47
CA HIS A 164 -9.62 11.04 11.94
C HIS A 164 -8.38 11.54 12.69
N TRP A 165 -7.93 12.76 12.38
CA TRP A 165 -6.78 13.42 13.01
C TRP A 165 -7.18 14.54 13.98
N LYS A 166 -8.46 14.61 14.36
CA LYS A 166 -8.91 15.52 15.43
C LYS A 166 -8.75 14.82 16.77
N GLU A 167 -8.08 15.47 17.71
CA GLU A 167 -7.96 15.06 19.12
C GLU A 167 -9.27 15.22 19.91
N THR A 168 -10.38 15.61 19.27
CA THR A 168 -11.68 15.61 19.93
C THR A 168 -12.17 14.16 20.00
N ASP A 169 -11.87 13.53 21.12
CA ASP A 169 -12.42 12.25 21.56
C ASP A 169 -13.94 12.34 21.56
N VAL A 170 -14.58 11.80 20.51
CA VAL A 170 -15.97 11.37 20.64
C VAL A 170 -15.83 9.90 21.00
N GLY A 171 -15.83 9.65 22.30
CA GLY A 171 -15.58 8.35 22.90
C GLY A 171 -16.36 7.24 22.20
N ALA A 172 -15.72 6.07 22.14
CA ALA A 172 -16.34 4.86 21.60
C ALA A 172 -17.70 4.62 22.26
N ILE A 173 -18.78 4.81 21.50
CA ILE A 173 -20.10 4.35 21.92
C ILE A 173 -20.04 2.82 21.86
N SER A 174 -20.10 2.16 23.01
CA SER A 174 -20.32 0.72 23.06
C SER A 174 -21.73 0.43 22.56
N CYS A 175 -21.84 -0.18 21.39
CA CYS A 175 -23.07 -0.87 21.03
C CYS A 175 -22.99 -2.25 21.67
N GLY A 176 -23.81 -2.47 22.71
CA GLY A 176 -24.25 -3.80 23.10
C GLY A 176 -25.20 -4.40 22.07
#